data_AF-A0A4Q7ZK20-F1
#
_entry.id   AF-A0A4Q7ZK20-F1
#
_cell.length_a   1.000
_cell.length_b   1.000
_cell.length_c   1.000
_cell.angle_alpha   90.00
_cell.angle_beta   90.00
_cell.angle_gamma   90.00
#
_symmetry.space_group_name_H-M   'P 1'
#
loop_
_entity.id
_entity.type
_entity.pdbx_description
1 polymer ?
#
loop_
_entity_poly.entity_id
_entity_poly.type
_entity_poly.pdbx_seq_one_letter_code
_entity_poly.pdbx_strand_id
1 'polypeptide(L)'
;MADTTDLYFDLALALRLAEHANAAPQHAPSFSEHQEGTTCPGGLVWVSDQGTYLMSTGQPKIPGDDGTPNLIAYAHGWEPDDEHPSAADTHIGGDDFAEHLHLHEPLGPRSASLLDLLRRGATQGFRHLVLKVTETTVAVTVSRTRPDDA
;
A
#
# COMPACT_ATOMS: atom_id res chain seq x y z
N MET A 1 24.89 0.75 5.51
CA MET A 1 23.43 0.70 5.70
C MET A 1 22.87 0.44 4.33
N ALA A 2 21.99 -0.55 4.16
CA ALA A 2 21.31 -0.69 2.88
C ALA A 2 20.52 0.59 2.65
N ASP A 3 20.62 1.14 1.44
CA ASP A 3 19.81 2.28 1.06
C ASP A 3 18.33 1.84 1.05
N THR A 4 17.44 2.69 1.54
CA THR A 4 16.02 2.35 1.75
C THR A 4 15.16 3.53 1.38
N THR A 5 14.14 3.29 0.56
CA THR A 5 13.07 4.25 0.31
C THR A 5 11.90 3.96 1.26
N ASP A 6 11.61 4.88 2.17
CA ASP A 6 10.48 4.74 3.10
C ASP A 6 9.27 5.51 2.56
N LEU A 7 8.18 4.80 2.29
CA LEU A 7 6.90 5.37 1.86
C LEU A 7 5.92 5.42 3.03
N TYR A 8 5.40 6.60 3.32
CA TYR A 8 4.48 6.84 4.44
C TYR A 8 3.07 7.12 3.95
N PHE A 9 2.13 6.25 4.28
CA PHE A 9 0.71 6.39 3.93
C PHE A 9 -0.11 6.73 5.17
N ASP A 10 -1.21 7.48 5.02
CA ASP A 10 -2.17 7.66 6.10
C ASP A 10 -2.76 6.31 6.54
N LEU A 11 -2.59 5.96 7.81
CA LEU A 11 -2.98 4.64 8.32
C LEU A 11 -4.50 4.46 8.32
N ALA A 12 -5.26 5.51 8.59
CA ALA A 12 -6.72 5.41 8.65
C ALA A 12 -7.30 5.14 7.25
N LEU A 13 -6.78 5.83 6.25
CA LEU A 13 -7.16 5.64 4.85
C LEU A 13 -6.68 4.28 4.32
N ALA A 14 -5.44 3.89 4.59
CA ALA A 14 -4.94 2.56 4.23
C ALA A 14 -5.77 1.44 4.87
N LEU A 15 -6.15 1.58 6.15
CA LEU A 15 -7.05 0.64 6.82
C LEU A 15 -8.45 0.62 6.18
N ARG A 16 -9.01 1.78 5.80
CA ARG A 16 -10.30 1.85 5.09
C ARG A 16 -10.25 1.06 3.77
N LEU A 17 -9.18 1.22 2.99
CA LEU A 17 -8.97 0.45 1.76
C LEU A 17 -8.85 -1.05 2.04
N ALA A 18 -8.10 -1.43 3.08
CA ALA A 18 -7.88 -2.83 3.45
C ALA A 18 -9.17 -3.50 3.94
N GLU A 19 -9.97 -2.82 4.77
CA GLU A 19 -11.26 -3.33 5.24
C GLU A 19 -12.25 -3.52 4.09
N HIS A 20 -12.27 -2.57 3.15
CA HIS A 20 -13.06 -2.73 1.93
C HIS A 20 -12.61 -3.95 1.11
N ALA A 21 -11.31 -4.08 0.83
CA ALA A 21 -10.79 -5.24 0.12
C ALA A 21 -11.12 -6.54 0.86
N ASN A 22 -11.00 -6.60 2.19
CA ASN A 22 -11.37 -7.78 2.98
C ASN A 22 -12.87 -8.12 2.90
N ALA A 23 -13.75 -7.12 2.82
CA ALA A 23 -15.20 -7.32 2.79
C ALA A 23 -15.77 -7.52 1.37
N ALA A 24 -14.99 -7.25 0.32
CA ALA A 24 -15.47 -7.27 -1.04
C ALA A 24 -15.80 -8.70 -1.53
N PRO A 25 -16.86 -8.87 -2.35
CA PRO A 25 -17.24 -10.17 -2.90
C PRO A 25 -16.32 -10.67 -4.02
N GLN A 26 -15.56 -9.76 -4.64
CA GLN A 26 -14.63 -10.04 -5.73
C GLN A 26 -13.40 -9.14 -5.62
N HIS A 27 -12.30 -9.55 -6.24
CA HIS A 27 -11.02 -8.85 -6.18
C HIS A 27 -10.36 -8.81 -7.55
N ALA A 28 -9.72 -7.69 -7.88
CA ALA A 28 -8.86 -7.59 -9.04
C ALA A 28 -7.56 -8.39 -8.78
N PRO A 29 -7.27 -9.44 -9.58
CA PRO A 29 -6.06 -10.23 -9.40
C PRO A 29 -4.81 -9.45 -9.78
N SER A 30 -3.68 -9.83 -9.19
CA SER A 30 -2.36 -9.48 -9.69
C SER A 30 -2.13 -10.11 -11.07
N PHE A 31 -1.10 -9.63 -11.76
CA PHE A 31 -0.71 -10.19 -13.06
C PHE A 31 -0.41 -11.69 -12.96
N SER A 32 0.38 -12.10 -11.96
CA SER A 32 0.72 -13.51 -11.73
C SER A 32 -0.51 -14.35 -11.42
N GLU A 33 -1.39 -13.88 -10.52
CA GLU A 33 -2.64 -14.60 -10.19
C GLU A 33 -3.52 -14.77 -11.43
N HIS A 34 -3.62 -13.73 -12.27
CA HIS A 34 -4.36 -13.81 -13.53
C HIS A 34 -3.76 -14.85 -14.49
N GLN A 35 -2.43 -14.85 -14.65
CA GLN A 35 -1.73 -15.81 -15.53
C GLN A 35 -1.88 -17.25 -15.04
N GLU A 36 -1.81 -17.46 -13.73
CA GLU A 36 -1.93 -18.78 -13.09
C GLU A 36 -3.38 -19.24 -12.92
N GLY A 37 -4.36 -18.35 -13.15
CA GLY A 37 -5.77 -18.64 -12.95
C GLY A 37 -6.17 -18.79 -11.47
N THR A 38 -5.41 -18.18 -10.56
CA THR A 38 -5.67 -18.19 -9.12
C THR A 38 -6.50 -16.99 -8.69
N THR A 39 -7.25 -17.13 -7.60
CA THR A 39 -8.10 -16.05 -7.08
C THR A 39 -7.32 -15.18 -6.11
N CYS A 40 -7.40 -13.85 -6.27
CA CYS A 40 -6.88 -12.92 -5.28
C CYS A 40 -7.74 -12.99 -4.00
N PRO A 41 -7.16 -13.31 -2.82
CA PRO A 41 -7.89 -13.40 -1.56
C PRO A 41 -8.24 -12.04 -0.95
N GLY A 42 -7.87 -10.93 -1.61
CA GLY A 42 -7.98 -9.59 -1.08
C GLY A 42 -6.62 -8.97 -0.75
N GLY A 43 -6.44 -7.72 -1.15
CA GLY A 43 -5.17 -7.03 -1.12
C GLY A 43 -5.32 -5.52 -1.24
N LEU A 44 -4.22 -4.83 -0.97
CA LEU A 44 -3.98 -3.50 -1.51
C LEU A 44 -3.10 -3.62 -2.75
N VAL A 45 -3.25 -2.72 -3.71
CA VAL A 45 -2.29 -2.56 -4.80
C VAL A 45 -1.49 -1.31 -4.51
N TRP A 46 -0.17 -1.46 -4.41
CA TRP A 46 0.79 -0.37 -4.40
C TRP A 46 1.17 -0.04 -5.83
N VAL A 47 0.81 1.17 -6.26
CA VAL A 47 1.05 1.66 -7.63
C VAL A 47 2.08 2.78 -7.59
N SER A 48 2.93 2.84 -8.62
CA SER A 48 3.78 3.98 -8.93
C SER A 48 3.67 4.32 -10.40
N ASP A 49 2.95 5.40 -10.70
CA ASP A 49 2.75 5.97 -12.04
C ASP A 49 2.75 7.52 -11.96
N GLN A 50 1.59 8.16 -11.84
CA GLN A 50 1.42 9.58 -11.52
C GLN A 50 1.43 9.74 -9.99
N GLY A 51 2.62 9.61 -9.41
CA GLY A 51 2.83 9.52 -7.96
C GLY A 51 2.83 8.08 -7.44
N THR A 52 2.93 7.90 -6.12
CA THR A 52 2.85 6.56 -5.51
C THR A 52 1.71 6.46 -4.50
N TYR A 53 0.87 5.44 -4.64
CA TYR A 53 -0.35 5.30 -3.85
C TYR A 53 -0.78 3.85 -3.61
N LEU A 54 -1.69 3.68 -2.66
CA LEU A 54 -2.39 2.42 -2.40
C LEU A 54 -3.82 2.51 -2.91
N MET A 55 -4.33 1.40 -3.45
CA MET A 55 -5.74 1.20 -3.75
C MET A 55 -6.24 -0.17 -3.32
N SER A 56 -7.54 -0.33 -3.14
CA SER A 56 -8.16 -1.62 -2.83
C SER A 56 -8.26 -2.53 -4.06
N THR A 57 -7.96 -3.82 -3.91
CA THR A 57 -8.26 -4.82 -4.96
C THR A 57 -9.76 -5.14 -5.05
N GLY A 58 -10.52 -4.94 -3.97
CA GLY A 58 -11.95 -5.26 -3.88
C GLY A 58 -12.82 -4.62 -4.97
N GLN A 59 -13.87 -5.34 -5.36
CA GLN A 59 -14.86 -4.99 -6.39
C GLN A 59 -16.28 -5.13 -5.82
N PRO A 60 -17.19 -4.16 -6.04
CA PRO A 60 -17.00 -2.92 -6.80
C PRO A 60 -16.00 -1.97 -6.14
N LYS A 61 -15.42 -1.05 -6.92
CA LYS A 61 -14.45 -0.05 -6.43
C LYS A 61 -15.13 0.95 -5.49
N ILE A 62 -14.35 1.49 -4.55
CA ILE A 62 -14.77 2.63 -3.72
C ILE A 62 -14.55 3.90 -4.55
N PRO A 63 -15.56 4.75 -4.79
CA PRO A 63 -15.31 6.05 -5.42
C PRO A 63 -14.53 6.97 -4.49
N GLY A 64 -13.66 7.82 -5.06
CA GLY A 64 -13.00 8.89 -4.33
C GLY A 64 -13.97 10.04 -4.01
N ASP A 65 -13.65 10.81 -2.97
CA ASP A 65 -14.50 11.91 -2.49
C ASP A 65 -14.56 13.07 -3.50
N ASP A 66 -13.59 13.16 -4.40
CA ASP A 66 -13.47 14.13 -5.51
C ASP A 66 -14.16 13.66 -6.81
N GLY A 67 -14.87 12.53 -6.78
CA GLY A 67 -15.51 11.94 -7.94
C GLY A 67 -14.59 11.09 -8.81
N THR A 68 -13.35 10.84 -8.38
CA THR A 68 -12.48 9.85 -9.02
C THR A 68 -13.08 8.43 -8.90
N PRO A 69 -12.82 7.56 -9.90
CA PRO A 69 -13.42 6.22 -9.92
C PRO A 69 -12.92 5.30 -8.80
N ASN A 70 -11.79 5.63 -8.18
CA ASN A 70 -11.17 4.85 -7.12
C ASN A 70 -10.69 5.75 -5.99
N LEU A 71 -11.04 5.41 -4.75
CA LEU A 71 -10.37 5.94 -3.57
C LEU A 71 -8.93 5.41 -3.55
N ILE A 72 -7.97 6.33 -3.44
CA ILE A 72 -6.54 6.05 -3.36
C ILE A 72 -5.94 6.74 -2.13
N ALA A 73 -4.85 6.17 -1.61
CA ALA A 73 -4.05 6.77 -0.55
C ALA A 73 -2.64 7.03 -1.06
N TYR A 74 -2.30 8.28 -1.34
CA TYR A 74 -0.94 8.65 -1.72
C TYR A 74 0.04 8.42 -0.56
N ALA A 75 1.26 8.01 -0.89
CA ALA A 75 2.37 8.16 0.04
C ALA A 75 2.68 9.65 0.16
N HIS A 76 2.97 10.11 1.36
CA HIS A 76 3.24 11.50 1.62
C HIS A 76 4.50 11.99 0.90
N GLY A 77 4.39 13.08 0.13
CA GLY A 77 5.48 13.66 -0.64
C GLY A 77 5.68 12.97 -2.00
N TRP A 78 4.67 12.22 -2.46
CA TRP A 78 4.67 11.46 -3.70
C TRP A 78 3.36 11.64 -4.47
N GLU A 79 2.64 12.72 -4.18
CA GLU A 79 1.50 13.17 -4.96
C GLU A 79 1.96 13.65 -6.35
N PRO A 80 1.08 13.68 -7.38
CA PRO A 80 1.47 14.02 -8.75
C PRO A 80 2.17 15.38 -8.92
N ASP A 81 1.82 16.34 -8.06
CA ASP A 81 2.34 17.71 -8.12
C ASP A 81 3.56 17.92 -7.19
N ASP A 82 3.97 16.90 -6.43
CA ASP A 82 5.10 16.99 -5.51
C ASP A 82 6.44 16.76 -6.23
N GLU A 83 7.48 17.48 -5.79
CA GLU A 83 8.86 17.17 -6.19
C GLU A 83 9.31 15.89 -5.48
N HIS A 84 9.04 14.73 -6.09
CA HIS A 84 9.55 13.45 -5.62
C HIS A 84 10.80 13.02 -6.40
N PRO A 85 11.72 12.22 -5.81
CA PRO A 85 12.84 11.66 -6.53
C PRO A 85 12.37 10.89 -7.77
N SER A 86 13.18 10.90 -8.83
CA SER A 86 12.92 10.06 -10.00
C SER A 86 12.86 8.60 -9.57
N ALA A 87 12.00 7.78 -10.19
CA ALA A 87 11.95 6.34 -9.94
C ALA A 87 13.35 5.70 -10.07
N ALA A 88 14.18 6.21 -10.99
CA ALA A 88 15.56 5.77 -11.20
C ALA A 88 16.51 6.01 -10.01
N ASP A 89 16.17 6.94 -9.12
CA ASP A 89 16.95 7.31 -7.93
C ASP A 89 16.41 6.63 -6.66
N THR A 90 15.46 5.71 -6.79
CA THR A 90 14.75 5.07 -5.67
C THR A 90 14.73 3.55 -5.81
N HIS A 91 14.33 2.86 -4.75
CA HIS A 91 14.09 1.41 -4.80
C HIS A 91 12.65 1.04 -5.18
N ILE A 92 11.82 2.03 -5.50
CA ILE A 92 10.50 1.80 -6.05
C ILE A 92 10.68 1.23 -7.45
N GLY A 93 9.81 0.31 -7.87
CA GLY A 93 9.86 -0.24 -9.21
C GLY A 93 9.86 0.84 -10.30
N GLY A 94 10.11 0.44 -11.54
CA GLY A 94 10.13 1.36 -12.67
C GLY A 94 8.79 2.08 -12.91
N ASP A 95 8.77 2.97 -13.91
CA ASP A 95 7.55 3.60 -14.41
C ASP A 95 6.50 2.51 -14.77
N ASP A 96 5.23 2.72 -14.40
CA ASP A 96 4.11 1.75 -14.46
C ASP A 96 4.25 0.51 -13.53
N PHE A 97 4.69 0.72 -12.29
CA PHE A 97 4.79 -0.34 -11.29
C PHE A 97 3.45 -0.58 -10.56
N ALA A 98 3.08 -1.84 -10.36
CA ALA A 98 1.95 -2.25 -9.52
C ALA A 98 2.25 -3.56 -8.80
N GLU A 99 2.28 -3.52 -7.46
CA GLU A 99 2.53 -4.67 -6.60
C GLU A 99 1.35 -4.94 -5.66
N HIS A 100 0.94 -6.20 -5.54
CA HIS A 100 -0.13 -6.60 -4.65
C HIS A 100 0.40 -6.90 -3.25
N LEU A 101 -0.15 -6.19 -2.26
CA LEU A 101 0.07 -6.44 -0.84
C LEU A 101 -1.11 -7.25 -0.30
N HIS A 102 -0.95 -8.57 -0.23
CA HIS A 102 -2.01 -9.47 0.24
C HIS A 102 -2.36 -9.25 1.71
N LEU A 103 -3.66 -9.19 2.00
CA LEU A 103 -4.13 -8.80 3.35
C LEU A 103 -3.90 -9.86 4.40
N HIS A 104 -3.98 -11.13 4.02
CA HIS A 104 -4.04 -12.28 4.92
C HIS A 104 -2.73 -13.06 5.00
N GLU A 105 -1.76 -12.73 4.16
CA GLU A 105 -0.47 -13.37 4.18
C GLU A 105 0.36 -12.92 5.39
N PRO A 106 1.13 -13.83 6.02
CA PRO A 106 2.04 -13.49 7.09
C PRO A 106 3.10 -12.44 6.69
N LEU A 107 3.14 -11.31 7.40
CA LEU A 107 4.24 -10.36 7.29
C LEU A 107 5.44 -10.86 8.09
N GLY A 108 6.26 -11.70 7.44
CA GLY A 108 7.50 -12.24 7.99
C GLY A 108 7.30 -13.19 9.18
N PRO A 109 8.34 -13.39 10.02
CA PRO A 109 8.37 -14.47 11.01
C PRO A 109 7.42 -14.29 12.20
N ARG A 110 6.76 -13.13 12.33
CA ARG A 110 5.81 -12.85 13.44
C ARG A 110 4.38 -13.31 13.16
N SER A 111 4.11 -13.87 11.97
CA SER A 111 2.82 -14.44 11.55
C SER A 111 1.60 -13.50 11.62
N ALA A 112 1.78 -12.19 11.82
CA ALA A 112 0.68 -11.23 11.75
C ALA A 112 0.43 -10.87 10.29
N SER A 113 -0.83 -10.84 9.89
CA SER A 113 -1.23 -10.43 8.54
C SER A 113 -1.15 -8.90 8.37
N LEU A 114 -1.16 -8.41 7.13
CA LEU A 114 -1.23 -6.96 6.86
C LEU A 114 -2.48 -6.35 7.48
N LEU A 115 -3.64 -7.00 7.35
CA LEU A 115 -4.89 -6.50 7.93
C LEU A 115 -4.81 -6.42 9.47
N ASP A 116 -4.19 -7.40 10.12
CA ASP A 116 -3.98 -7.37 11.58
C ASP A 116 -3.05 -6.24 12.00
N LEU A 117 -1.98 -6.00 11.23
CA LEU A 117 -1.05 -4.90 11.49
C LEU A 117 -1.78 -3.56 11.43
N LEU A 118 -2.60 -3.33 10.40
CA LEU A 118 -3.33 -2.07 10.23
C LEU A 118 -4.35 -1.85 11.35
N ARG A 119 -5.16 -2.87 11.68
CA ARG A 119 -6.14 -2.82 12.78
C ARG A 119 -5.48 -2.54 14.12
N ARG A 120 -4.40 -3.26 14.45
CA ARG A 120 -3.65 -3.06 15.70
C ARG A 120 -2.98 -1.69 15.74
N GLY A 121 -2.39 -1.25 14.64
CA GLY A 121 -1.78 0.08 14.53
C GLY A 121 -2.79 1.19 14.83
N ALA A 122 -3.97 1.14 14.20
CA ALA A 122 -5.02 2.13 14.41
C ALA A 122 -5.50 2.17 15.87
N THR A 123 -5.78 1.01 16.48
CA THR A 123 -6.20 0.93 17.89
C THR A 123 -5.14 1.40 18.88
N GLN A 124 -3.86 1.27 18.53
CA GLN A 124 -2.73 1.74 19.34
C GLN A 124 -2.39 3.23 19.10
N GLY A 125 -3.07 3.90 18.17
CA GLY A 125 -2.87 5.32 17.85
C GLY A 125 -1.64 5.60 16.98
N PHE A 126 -1.19 4.61 16.21
CA PHE A 126 -0.29 4.87 15.08
C PHE A 126 -1.04 5.67 14.00
N ARG A 127 -0.30 6.41 13.19
CA ARG A 127 -0.85 7.33 12.19
C ARG A 127 -0.45 7.00 10.77
N HIS A 128 0.64 6.26 10.60
CA HIS A 128 1.21 5.96 9.29
C HIS A 128 1.39 4.46 9.09
N LEU A 129 1.01 3.98 7.92
CA LEU A 129 1.53 2.74 7.35
C LEU A 129 2.85 3.08 6.63
N VAL A 130 3.88 2.27 6.84
CA VAL A 130 5.21 2.51 6.26
C VAL A 130 5.65 1.30 5.45
N LEU A 131 5.92 1.50 4.16
CA LEU A 131 6.62 0.53 3.33
C LEU A 131 8.10 0.93 3.29
N LYS A 132 8.97 0.06 3.83
CA LYS A 132 10.42 0.21 3.75
C LYS A 132 10.90 -0.62 2.57
N VAL A 133 11.28 0.06 1.51
CA VAL A 133 11.61 -0.55 0.21
C VAL A 133 13.12 -0.58 0.03
N THR A 134 13.62 -1.74 -0.35
CA THR A 134 14.99 -1.97 -0.81
C THR A 134 14.92 -2.59 -2.20
N GLU A 135 16.06 -2.74 -2.88
CA GLU A 135 16.13 -3.39 -4.20
C GLU A 135 15.47 -4.79 -4.26
N THR A 136 15.37 -5.51 -3.14
CA THR A 136 14.94 -6.92 -3.13
C THR A 136 13.82 -7.21 -2.14
N THR A 137 13.48 -6.28 -1.26
CA THR A 137 12.50 -6.52 -0.20
C THR A 137 11.65 -5.31 0.09
N VAL A 138 10.40 -5.57 0.45
CA VAL A 138 9.47 -4.60 1.02
C VAL A 138 9.13 -5.07 2.43
N ALA A 139 9.42 -4.24 3.43
CA ALA A 139 8.99 -4.48 4.81
C ALA A 139 7.85 -3.53 5.18
N VAL A 140 6.79 -4.07 5.76
CA VAL A 140 5.60 -3.30 6.14
C VAL A 140 5.57 -3.07 7.65
N THR A 141 5.45 -1.81 8.07
CA THR A 141 5.41 -1.41 9.49
C THR A 141 4.41 -0.28 9.72
N VAL A 142 4.24 0.16 10.98
CA VAL A 142 3.42 1.34 11.32
C VAL A 142 4.22 2.32 12.16
N SER A 143 3.97 3.62 11.99
CA SER A 143 4.64 4.71 12.73
C SER A 143 3.65 5.73 13.29
N ARG A 144 4.02 6.39 14.39
CA ARG A 144 3.27 7.52 14.97
C ARG A 144 3.63 8.86 14.34
N THR A 145 4.85 8.95 13.82
CA THR A 145 5.44 10.15 13.23
C THR A 145 6.10 9.80 11.91
N ARG A 146 6.21 10.79 11.04
CA ARG A 146 7.10 10.79 9.88
C ARG A 146 8.42 11.46 10.24
N PRO A 147 9.48 11.29 9.44
CA PRO A 147 10.76 11.96 9.65
C PRO A 147 10.62 13.48 9.77
N ASP A 148 9.69 14.09 9.02
CA ASP A 148 9.48 15.55 8.99
C ASP A 148 8.61 16.09 10.13
N ASP A 149 8.03 15.22 10.96
CA ASP A 149 7.23 15.63 12.12
C ASP A 149 8.10 15.90 13.38
N ALA A 150 9.42 15.70 13.29
CA ALA A 150 10.38 15.74 14.40
C ALA A 150 11.12 17.08 14.54
#